data_AF-A0A9X2SZP5-F1
#
_entry.id   AF-A0A9X2SZP5-F1
#
_cell.length_a   1.000
_cell.length_b   1.000
_cell.length_c   1.000
_cell.angle_alpha   90.00
_cell.angle_beta   90.00
_cell.angle_gamma   90.00
#
_symmetry.space_group_name_H-M   'P 1'
#
loop_
_entity.id
_entity.type
_entity.pdbx_description
1 polymer ?
#
loop_
_entity_poly.entity_id
_entity_poly.type
_entity_poly.pdbx_seq_one_letter_code
_entity_poly.pdbx_strand_id
1 'polypeptide(L)'
;MANFPDSENPNILTLAIMEMCRVRKGEEFRPEDVVKWLFPESWEYFVEDVHAAMDDLQKKGKIEVLENGEPVCSEGFANADLRIRSKS
;
A
#
# COMPACT_ATOMS: atom_id res chain seq x y z
N MET A 1 12.14 -14.33 -21.72
CA MET A 1 11.50 -13.40 -20.77
C MET A 1 12.22 -12.08 -20.88
N ALA A 2 11.53 -11.02 -21.31
CA ALA A 2 12.13 -9.69 -21.34
C ALA A 2 12.33 -9.22 -19.89
N ASN A 3 13.57 -8.88 -19.56
CA ASN A 3 13.94 -8.27 -18.29
C ASN A 3 13.74 -6.76 -18.47
N PHE A 4 12.61 -6.23 -18.01
CA PHE A 4 12.42 -4.80 -17.97
C PHE A 4 13.12 -4.30 -16.71
N PRO A 5 14.20 -3.49 -16.81
CA PRO A 5 14.77 -2.88 -15.63
C PRO A 5 13.66 -2.09 -14.93
N ASP A 6 13.58 -2.21 -13.60
CA ASP A 6 12.69 -1.42 -12.74
C ASP A 6 12.92 0.07 -13.05
N SER A 7 12.16 0.60 -14.02
CA SER A 7 12.32 1.97 -14.47
C SER A 7 11.93 2.87 -13.32
N GLU A 8 12.66 3.97 -13.14
CA GLU A 8 12.53 5.01 -12.10
C GLU A 8 11.13 5.67 -11.96
N ASN A 9 10.09 5.11 -12.58
CA ASN A 9 8.71 5.53 -12.45
C ASN A 9 8.01 4.77 -11.31
N PRO A 10 7.40 5.47 -10.33
CA PRO A 10 6.66 4.81 -9.28
C PRO A 10 5.47 4.02 -9.85
N ASN A 11 5.31 2.78 -9.40
CA ASN A 11 4.17 1.92 -9.71
C ASN A 11 2.85 2.69 -9.41
N ILE A 12 1.82 2.52 -10.25
CA ILE A 12 0.50 3.14 -10.06
C ILE A 12 -0.07 2.90 -8.65
N LEU A 13 0.18 1.73 -8.06
CA LEU A 13 -0.26 1.41 -6.70
C LEU A 13 0.50 2.23 -5.64
N THR A 14 1.81 2.41 -5.83
CA THR A 14 2.64 3.27 -4.97
C THR A 14 2.11 4.71 -4.99
N LEU A 15 1.84 5.24 -6.18
CA LEU A 15 1.27 6.59 -6.35
C LEU A 15 -0.11 6.70 -5.71
N ALA A 16 -0.97 5.69 -5.89
CA ALA A 16 -2.32 5.70 -5.34
C ALA A 16 -2.34 5.61 -3.81
N ILE A 17 -1.44 4.83 -3.20
CA ILE A 17 -1.27 4.82 -1.73
C ILE A 17 -0.88 6.21 -1.23
N MET A 18 0.13 6.84 -1.87
CA MET A 18 0.60 8.17 -1.48
C MET A 18 -0.48 9.24 -1.67
N GLU A 19 -1.24 9.17 -2.76
CA GLU A 19 -2.34 10.07 -3.02
C GLU A 19 -3.48 9.88 -2.02
N MET A 20 -3.80 8.63 -1.66
CA MET A 20 -4.80 8.35 -0.63
C MET A 20 -4.38 8.89 0.73
N CYS A 21 -3.11 8.75 1.11
CA CYS A 21 -2.54 9.41 2.29
C CYS A 21 -2.77 10.93 2.26
N ARG A 22 -2.52 11.58 1.11
CA ARG A 22 -2.69 13.03 0.93
C ARG A 22 -4.16 13.45 1.06
N VAL A 23 -5.07 12.72 0.43
CA VAL A 23 -6.51 13.02 0.43
C VAL A 23 -7.12 12.80 1.82
N ARG A 24 -6.72 11.72 2.50
CA ARG A 24 -7.24 11.34 3.83
C ARG A 24 -6.57 12.07 5.00
N LYS A 25 -5.56 12.90 4.76
CA LYS A 25 -4.93 13.81 5.76
C LYS A 25 -4.53 13.12 7.07
N GLY A 26 -3.98 11.91 6.97
CA GLY A 26 -3.52 11.14 8.12
C GLY A 26 -4.54 10.15 8.71
N GLU A 27 -5.78 10.11 8.19
CA GLU A 27 -6.69 9.01 8.53
C GLU A 27 -6.19 7.67 7.96
N GLU A 28 -6.46 6.61 8.72
CA GLU A 28 -6.09 5.24 8.36
C GLU A 28 -7.01 4.68 7.28
N PHE A 29 -6.45 3.84 6.41
CA PHE A 29 -7.20 3.16 5.35
C PHE A 29 -6.67 1.76 5.11
N ARG A 30 -7.49 0.92 4.48
CA ARG A 30 -7.07 -0.46 4.15
C ARG A 30 -6.34 -0.51 2.81
N PRO A 31 -5.40 -1.45 2.61
CA PRO A 31 -4.80 -1.68 1.29
C PRO A 31 -5.86 -1.89 0.19
N GLU A 32 -6.93 -2.61 0.51
CA GLU A 32 -8.03 -2.89 -0.42
C GLU A 32 -8.80 -1.62 -0.83
N ASP A 33 -8.81 -0.58 0.01
CA ASP A 33 -9.45 0.69 -0.34
C ASP A 33 -8.74 1.33 -1.56
N VAL A 34 -7.41 1.14 -1.67
CA VAL A 34 -6.61 1.68 -2.78
C VAL A 34 -6.96 0.97 -4.09
N VAL A 35 -6.99 -0.36 -4.09
CA VAL A 35 -7.29 -1.12 -5.31
C VAL A 35 -8.77 -1.03 -5.68
N LYS A 36 -9.69 -0.91 -4.73
CA LYS A 36 -11.11 -0.62 -5.01
C LYS A 36 -11.31 0.78 -5.60
N TRP A 37 -10.46 1.74 -5.23
CA TRP A 37 -10.52 3.08 -5.79
C TRP A 37 -10.09 3.12 -7.26
N LEU A 38 -9.07 2.34 -7.64
CA LEU A 38 -8.56 2.28 -9.01
C LEU A 38 -9.33 1.29 -9.90
N PHE A 39 -9.66 0.11 -9.37
CA PHE A 39 -10.18 -1.05 -10.10
C PHE A 39 -11.43 -1.62 -9.40
N PRO A 40 -12.52 -0.86 -9.30
CA PRO A 40 -13.67 -1.21 -8.46
C PRO A 40 -14.29 -2.58 -8.76
N GLU A 41 -14.23 -3.05 -10.01
CA GLU A 41 -14.80 -4.33 -10.44
C GLU A 41 -13.81 -5.51 -10.37
N SER A 42 -12.51 -5.25 -10.26
CA SER A 42 -11.45 -6.25 -10.43
C SER A 42 -10.40 -6.20 -9.31
N TRP A 43 -10.70 -5.50 -8.23
CA TRP A 43 -9.77 -5.19 -7.14
C TRP A 43 -9.13 -6.44 -6.51
N GLU A 44 -9.86 -7.57 -6.48
CA GLU A 44 -9.41 -8.84 -5.88
C GLU A 44 -8.14 -9.38 -6.55
N TYR A 45 -7.93 -9.08 -7.83
CA TYR A 45 -6.75 -9.51 -8.56
C TYR A 45 -5.48 -8.72 -8.21
N PHE A 46 -5.60 -7.62 -7.46
CA PHE A 46 -4.51 -6.70 -7.17
C PHE A 46 -4.15 -6.63 -5.67
N VAL A 47 -4.72 -7.51 -4.84
CA VAL A 47 -4.48 -7.52 -3.38
C VAL A 47 -2.99 -7.76 -3.07
N GLU A 48 -2.38 -8.75 -3.71
CA GLU A 48 -0.95 -9.03 -3.53
C GLU A 48 -0.06 -7.89 -4.05
N ASP A 49 -0.44 -7.26 -5.16
CA ASP A 49 0.31 -6.15 -5.74
C ASP A 49 0.27 -4.91 -4.84
N VAL A 50 -0.87 -4.61 -4.21
CA VAL A 50 -0.98 -3.48 -3.28
C VAL A 50 -0.24 -3.76 -1.98
N HIS A 51 -0.20 -5.00 -1.50
CA HIS A 51 0.64 -5.39 -0.37
C HIS A 51 2.13 -5.20 -0.67
N ALA A 52 2.59 -5.62 -1.86
CA ALA A 52 3.97 -5.41 -2.27
C ALA A 52 4.34 -3.92 -2.37
N ALA A 53 3.45 -3.09 -2.92
CA ALA A 53 3.65 -1.64 -3.01
C ALA A 53 3.65 -0.96 -1.62
N MET A 54 2.77 -1.41 -0.73
CA MET A 54 2.72 -0.97 0.67
C MET A 54 4.01 -1.32 1.41
N ASP A 55 4.50 -2.55 1.28
CA ASP A 55 5.76 -3.00 1.89
C ASP A 55 6.96 -2.16 1.46
N ASP A 56 7.07 -1.89 0.16
CA ASP A 56 8.13 -1.05 -0.38
C ASP A 56 8.07 0.38 0.18
N LEU A 57 6.87 0.98 0.25
CA LEU A 57 6.67 2.30 0.85
C LEU A 57 7.00 2.33 2.34
N GLN A 58 6.67 1.27 3.08
CA GLN A 58 6.99 1.14 4.50
C GLN A 58 8.51 1.05 4.69
N LYS A 59 9.20 0.20 3.93
CA LYS A 59 10.67 0.06 3.96
C LYS A 59 11.37 1.37 3.62
N LYS A 60 10.79 2.16 2.71
CA LYS A 60 11.24 3.52 2.36
C LYS A 60 10.88 4.59 3.39
N GLY A 61 10.18 4.22 4.47
CA GLY A 61 9.76 5.12 5.54
C GLY A 61 8.76 6.19 5.10
N LYS A 62 7.97 5.94 4.05
CA LYS A 62 6.97 6.88 3.52
C LYS A 62 5.61 6.74 4.19
N ILE A 63 5.30 5.55 4.66
CA ILE A 63 4.05 5.23 5.35
C ILE A 63 4.35 4.45 6.64
N GLU A 64 3.34 4.38 7.49
CA GLU A 64 3.27 3.46 8.61
C GLU A 64 2.18 2.43 8.32
N VAL A 65 2.47 1.16 8.61
CA VAL A 65 1.51 0.06 8.49
C VAL A 65 1.17 -0.40 9.88
N LEU A 66 -0.12 -0.54 10.16
CA LEU A 66 -0.63 -1.05 11.41
C LEU A 66 -1.31 -2.39 11.15
N GLU A 67 -1.10 -3.34 12.07
CA GLU A 67 -1.83 -4.59 12.13
C GLU A 67 -2.58 -4.64 13.45
N ASN A 68 -3.91 -4.80 13.38
CA ASN A 68 -4.78 -4.77 14.56
C ASN A 68 -4.61 -3.49 15.42
N GLY A 69 -4.29 -2.36 14.77
CA GLY A 69 -4.10 -1.05 15.42
C GLY A 69 -2.69 -0.80 15.95
N GLU A 70 -1.78 -1.76 15.87
CA GLU A 70 -0.39 -1.61 16.33
C GLU A 70 0.57 -1.47 15.15
N PRO A 71 1.53 -0.53 15.19
CA PRO A 71 2.56 -0.42 14.15
C PRO A 71 3.39 -1.70 14.04
N VAL A 72 3.52 -2.23 12.83
CA VAL A 72 4.34 -3.42 12.56
C VAL A 72 5.51 -3.06 11.67
N CYS A 73 6.67 -3.69 11.86
CA CYS A 73 7.79 -3.62 10.93
C CYS A 73 7.76 -4.88 10.05
N SER A 74 7.86 -4.71 8.72
CA SER A 74 7.68 -5.75 7.70
C SER A 74 8.43 -7.06 7.98
N GLU A 75 7.77 -8.02 8.62
CA GLU A 75 8.14 -9.43 8.66
C GLU A 75 6.86 -10.29 8.67
N GLY A 76 6.13 -10.27 7.53
CA GLY A 76 5.00 -11.15 7.28
C GLY A 76 3.71 -10.73 8.00
N PHE A 77 2.75 -10.20 7.25
CA PHE A 77 1.42 -9.87 7.78
C PHE A 77 0.61 -11.12 8.08
N ALA A 78 -0.09 -11.16 9.21
CA ALA A 78 -1.03 -12.23 9.56
C ALA A 78 -2.44 -11.99 8.99
N ASN A 79 -2.63 -10.97 8.16
CA ASN A 79 -3.81 -10.65 7.33
C ASN A 79 -5.10 -10.27 8.08
N ALA A 80 -5.10 -10.02 9.39
CA ALA A 80 -6.36 -9.84 10.13
C ALA A 80 -7.02 -8.45 9.93
N ASP A 81 -6.27 -7.35 10.10
CA ASP A 81 -6.72 -5.99 9.79
C ASP A 81 -5.50 -5.09 9.55
N LEU A 82 -5.12 -4.95 8.28
CA LEU A 82 -4.02 -4.09 7.86
C LEU A 82 -4.52 -2.68 7.59
N ARG A 83 -3.80 -1.70 8.13
CA ARG A 83 -4.08 -0.27 7.93
C ARG A 83 -2.83 0.46 7.48
N ILE A 84 -3.03 1.47 6.65
CA ILE A 84 -2.00 2.38 6.17
C ILE A 84 -2.33 3.78 6.67
N ARG A 85 -1.31 4.52 7.12
CA ARG A 85 -1.38 5.97 7.28
C ARG A 85 -0.09 6.65 6.82
N SER A 86 -0.17 7.95 6.56
CA SER A 86 1.01 8.76 6.25
C SER A 86 1.97 8.78 7.44
N LYS A 87 3.26 8.57 7.20
CA LYS A 87 4.28 8.83 8.21
C LYS A 87 4.56 10.33 8.24
N SER A 88 4.26 10.97 9.38
CA SER A 88 4.53 12.40 9.65
C SER A 88 6.00 12.70 9.82
#